data_AF-A0A956H3E5-F1
#
_entry.id   AF-A0A956H3E5-F1
#
_cell.length_a   1.000
_cell.length_b   1.000
_cell.length_c   1.000
_cell.angle_alpha   90.00
_cell.angle_beta   90.00
_cell.angle_gamma   90.00
#
_symmetry.space_group_name_H-M   'P 1'
#
loop_
_entity.id
_entity.type
_entity.pdbx_description
1 polymer ?
#
loop_
_entity_poly.entity_id
_entity_poly.type
_entity_poly.pdbx_seq_one_letter_code
_entity_poly.pdbx_strand_id
1 'polypeptide(L)'
;MGFGEILLLALGLAMDATAVSAARGLSVDAVHPRHMLLVALYFGGSQALMPLLGWALGAWLGPWLEAWDHWIAFVLLAFIGGKMLWEAWGDREGEGGGEGDGEDGGEAEPERDPFGWKLMLLLAIATSIDALAVGFTLPMLGAPFALSLVTIGVTTAL
;
A
#
# COMPACT_ATOMS: atom_id res chain seq x y z
N MET A 1 13.24 -9.30 -17.28
CA MET A 1 13.80 -9.20 -15.92
C MET A 1 14.39 -10.52 -15.44
N GLY A 2 15.52 -10.47 -14.73
CA GLY A 2 16.10 -11.60 -14.01
C GLY A 2 15.49 -11.79 -12.61
N PHE A 3 15.74 -12.94 -11.98
CA PHE A 3 15.19 -13.24 -10.65
C PHE A 3 15.62 -12.24 -9.57
N GLY A 4 16.88 -11.78 -9.60
CA GLY A 4 17.38 -10.79 -8.64
C GLY A 4 16.64 -9.46 -8.70
N GLU A 5 16.24 -9.01 -9.89
CA GLU A 5 15.46 -7.78 -10.07
C GLU A 5 14.05 -7.93 -9.51
N ILE A 6 13.42 -9.09 -9.75
CA ILE A 6 12.09 -9.42 -9.19
C ILE A 6 12.15 -9.46 -7.66
N LEU A 7 13.21 -10.04 -7.10
CA LEU A 7 13.40 -10.10 -5.65
C LEU A 7 13.60 -8.71 -5.04
N LEU A 8 14.41 -7.85 -5.67
CA LEU A 8 14.60 -6.48 -5.22
C LEU A 8 13.31 -5.66 -5.29
N LEU A 9 12.53 -5.85 -6.37
CA LEU A 9 11.22 -5.23 -6.51
C LEU A 9 10.24 -5.74 -5.45
N ALA A 10 10.21 -7.04 -5.18
CA ALA A 10 9.36 -7.64 -4.16
C ALA A 10 9.74 -7.16 -2.75
N LEU A 11 11.03 -7.03 -2.45
CA LEU A 11 11.51 -6.49 -1.20
C LEU A 11 11.11 -5.02 -1.02
N GLY A 12 11.20 -4.22 -2.09
CA GLY A 12 10.74 -2.83 -2.08
C GLY A 12 9.24 -2.70 -1.79
N LEU A 13 8.41 -3.47 -2.49
CA LEU A 13 6.95 -3.50 -2.26
C LEU A 13 6.57 -4.04 -0.88
N ALA A 14 7.38 -4.92 -0.29
CA ALA A 14 7.12 -5.45 1.04
C ALA A 14 7.39 -4.44 2.15
N MET A 15 8.11 -3.33 1.89
CA MET A 15 8.51 -2.37 2.93
C MET A 15 7.31 -1.72 3.63
N ASP A 16 6.27 -1.34 2.90
CA ASP A 16 5.09 -0.68 3.46
C ASP A 16 4.29 -1.64 4.36
N ALA A 17 4.09 -2.87 3.91
CA ALA A 17 3.49 -3.93 4.71
C ALA A 17 4.33 -4.29 5.95
N THR A 18 5.66 -4.28 5.82
CA THR A 18 6.58 -4.53 6.95
C THR A 18 6.49 -3.40 7.98
N ALA A 19 6.46 -2.14 7.53
CA ALA A 19 6.35 -1.00 8.43
C ALA A 19 5.02 -1.01 9.21
N VAL A 20 3.91 -1.27 8.52
CA VAL A 20 2.60 -1.37 9.16
C VAL A 20 2.54 -2.56 10.11
N SER A 21 2.98 -3.75 9.71
CA SER A 21 2.96 -4.93 10.58
C SER A 21 3.84 -4.76 11.82
N ALA A 22 5.01 -4.11 11.70
CA ALA A 22 5.86 -3.76 12.82
C ALA A 22 5.15 -2.80 13.79
N ALA A 23 4.52 -1.73 13.27
CA ALA A 23 3.76 -0.79 14.09
C ALA A 23 2.63 -1.49 14.86
N ARG A 24 1.89 -2.41 14.22
CA ARG A 24 0.83 -3.20 14.88
C ARG A 24 1.37 -4.22 15.88
N GLY A 25 2.51 -4.84 15.58
CA GLY A 25 3.20 -5.76 16.48
C GLY A 25 3.67 -5.09 17.78
N LEU A 26 4.07 -3.82 17.69
CA LEU A 26 4.42 -3.00 18.86
C LEU A 26 3.21 -2.49 19.65
N SER A 27 2.01 -2.54 19.05
CA SER A 27 0.76 -2.09 19.67
C SER A 27 0.10 -3.15 20.57
N VAL A 28 0.68 -4.36 20.66
CA VAL A 28 0.16 -5.48 21.47
C VAL A 28 1.17 -5.91 22.53
N ASP A 29 0.68 -6.31 23.70
CA ASP A 29 1.54 -6.77 24.81
C ASP A 29 2.32 -8.04 24.47
N ALA A 30 1.75 -8.92 23.63
CA ALA A 30 2.37 -10.16 23.20
C ALA A 30 1.96 -10.57 21.78
N VAL A 31 2.96 -10.79 20.93
CA VAL A 31 2.76 -11.31 19.57
C VAL A 31 2.47 -12.80 19.64
N HIS A 32 1.29 -13.20 19.18
CA HIS A 32 0.88 -14.59 19.08
C HIS A 32 1.05 -15.11 17.65
N PRO A 33 1.25 -16.43 17.44
CA PRO A 33 1.33 -17.03 16.10
C PRO A 33 0.12 -16.73 15.21
N ARG A 34 -1.05 -16.50 15.83
CA ARG A 34 -2.27 -16.07 15.12
C ARG A 34 -2.10 -14.70 14.47
N HIS A 35 -1.50 -13.73 15.15
CA HIS A 35 -1.27 -12.39 14.60
C HIS A 35 -0.34 -12.45 13.38
N MET A 36 0.74 -13.23 13.48
CA MET A 36 1.66 -13.44 12.35
C MET A 36 0.94 -14.06 11.14
N LEU A 37 0.11 -15.08 11.38
CA LEU A 37 -0.67 -15.70 10.30
C LEU A 37 -1.69 -14.75 9.68
N LEU A 38 -2.36 -13.91 10.49
CA LEU A 38 -3.26 -12.88 9.97
C LEU A 38 -2.50 -11.89 9.11
N VAL A 39 -1.38 -11.34 9.58
CA VAL A 39 -0.54 -10.39 8.83
C VAL A 39 -0.10 -11.01 7.50
N ALA A 40 0.46 -12.21 7.52
CA ALA A 40 0.90 -12.91 6.32
C ALA A 40 -0.25 -13.15 5.32
N LEU A 41 -1.44 -13.47 5.81
CA LEU A 41 -2.61 -13.70 4.95
C LEU A 41 -3.14 -12.39 4.35
N TYR A 42 -3.30 -11.34 5.15
CA TYR A 42 -3.85 -10.07 4.70
C TYR A 42 -2.88 -9.35 3.77
N PHE A 43 -1.65 -9.09 4.22
CA PHE A 43 -0.65 -8.35 3.44
C PHE A 43 -0.06 -9.20 2.32
N GLY A 44 0.35 -10.44 2.59
CA GLY A 44 0.90 -11.32 1.55
C GLY A 44 -0.14 -11.66 0.46
N GLY A 45 -1.40 -11.86 0.87
CA GLY A 45 -2.51 -12.09 -0.04
C GLY A 45 -2.84 -10.85 -0.89
N SER A 46 -2.91 -9.66 -0.28
CA SER A 46 -3.19 -8.42 -1.00
C SER A 46 -2.05 -8.02 -1.93
N GLN A 47 -0.78 -8.14 -1.50
CA GLN A 47 0.39 -7.84 -2.34
C GLN A 47 0.52 -8.80 -3.53
N ALA A 48 0.00 -10.03 -3.45
CA ALA A 48 -0.08 -10.94 -4.59
C ALA A 48 -1.28 -10.65 -5.50
N LEU A 49 -2.43 -10.28 -4.92
CA LEU A 49 -3.65 -10.01 -5.66
C LEU A 49 -3.59 -8.70 -6.43
N MET A 50 -3.03 -7.64 -5.85
CA MET A 50 -3.02 -6.31 -6.45
C MET A 50 -2.23 -6.21 -7.76
N PRO A 51 -1.03 -6.80 -7.93
CA PRO A 51 -0.37 -6.78 -9.22
C PRO A 51 -1.13 -7.58 -10.28
N LEU A 52 -1.91 -8.59 -9.87
CA LEU A 52 -2.82 -9.30 -10.77
C LEU A 52 -3.97 -8.40 -11.24
N LEU A 53 -4.55 -7.63 -10.32
CA LEU A 53 -5.56 -6.62 -10.67
C LEU A 53 -4.98 -5.51 -11.54
N GLY A 54 -3.79 -5.00 -11.22
CA GLY A 54 -3.08 -3.99 -11.99
C GLY A 54 -2.80 -4.44 -13.43
N TRP A 55 -2.41 -5.71 -13.60
CA TRP A 55 -2.24 -6.31 -14.92
C TRP A 55 -3.55 -6.40 -15.71
N ALA A 56 -4.63 -6.89 -15.06
CA ALA A 56 -5.94 -7.00 -15.70
C ALA A 56 -6.52 -5.63 -16.09
N LEU A 57 -6.38 -4.64 -15.20
CA LEU A 57 -6.77 -3.26 -15.44
C LEU A 57 -5.93 -2.65 -16.55
N GLY A 58 -4.62 -2.90 -16.59
CA GLY A 58 -3.74 -2.42 -17.66
C GLY A 58 -4.13 -2.95 -19.04
N ALA A 59 -4.54 -4.22 -19.11
CA ALA A 59 -5.03 -4.81 -20.36
C ALA A 59 -6.34 -4.16 -20.85
N TRP A 60 -7.18 -3.66 -19.95
CA TRP A 60 -8.51 -3.09 -20.28
C TRP A 60 -8.47 -1.56 -20.48
N LEU A 61 -7.70 -0.87 -19.65
CA LEU A 61 -7.66 0.59 -19.57
C LEU A 61 -6.43 1.19 -20.26
N GLY A 62 -5.42 0.39 -20.63
CA GLY A 62 -4.19 0.86 -21.29
C GLY A 62 -4.43 1.84 -22.45
N PRO A 63 -5.30 1.51 -23.43
CA PRO A 63 -5.58 2.39 -24.56
C PRO A 63 -6.29 3.71 -24.18
N TRP A 64 -6.98 3.73 -23.04
CA TRP A 64 -7.71 4.91 -22.55
C TRP A 64 -6.82 5.80 -21.69
N LEU A 65 -5.88 5.22 -20.94
CA LEU A 65 -4.95 5.97 -20.08
C LEU A 65 -3.83 6.64 -20.86
N GLU A 66 -3.37 6.08 -21.97
CA GLU A 66 -2.18 6.57 -22.71
C GLU A 66 -2.30 8.03 -23.20
N ALA A 67 -3.54 8.53 -23.35
CA ALA A 67 -3.79 9.93 -23.72
C ALA A 67 -3.98 10.89 -22.53
N TRP A 68 -4.25 10.38 -21.33
CA TRP A 68 -4.68 11.16 -20.17
C TRP A 68 -3.75 11.04 -18.95
N ASP A 69 -2.82 10.09 -18.94
CA ASP A 69 -1.88 9.82 -17.84
C ASP A 69 -1.17 11.08 -17.34
N HIS A 70 -0.67 11.93 -18.24
CA HIS A 70 0.03 13.16 -17.91
C HIS A 70 -0.89 14.16 -17.20
N TRP A 71 -2.14 14.29 -17.65
CA TRP A 71 -3.13 15.16 -17.03
C TRP A 71 -3.57 14.64 -15.66
N ILE A 72 -3.74 13.33 -15.53
CA ILE A 72 -4.10 12.68 -14.27
C ILE A 72 -3.00 12.90 -13.23
N ALA A 73 -1.73 12.61 -13.58
CA ALA A 73 -0.60 12.82 -12.70
C ALA A 73 -0.46 14.29 -12.29
N PHE A 74 -0.64 15.23 -13.23
CA PHE A 74 -0.59 16.67 -12.95
C PHE A 74 -1.66 17.10 -11.93
N VAL A 75 -2.91 16.67 -12.11
CA VAL A 75 -4.00 17.01 -11.17
C VAL A 75 -3.75 16.40 -9.79
N LEU A 76 -3.29 15.15 -9.73
CA LEU A 76 -3.00 14.49 -8.45
C LEU A 76 -1.86 15.18 -7.69
N LEU A 77 -0.76 15.51 -8.38
CA LEU A 77 0.38 16.23 -7.80
C LEU A 77 0.01 17.65 -7.39
N ALA A 78 -0.77 18.36 -8.20
CA ALA A 78 -1.25 19.70 -7.86
C ALA A 78 -2.17 19.66 -6.63
N PHE A 79 -3.01 18.64 -6.50
CA PHE A 79 -3.87 18.46 -5.34
C PHE A 79 -3.09 18.12 -4.07
N ILE A 80 -2.22 17.10 -4.11
CA ILE A 80 -1.42 16.68 -2.94
C ILE A 80 -0.44 17.79 -2.54
N GLY A 81 0.30 18.36 -3.50
CA GLY A 81 1.23 19.45 -3.25
C GLY A 81 0.52 20.73 -2.81
N GLY A 82 -0.66 21.02 -3.36
CA GLY A 82 -1.50 22.14 -2.94
C GLY A 82 -2.04 21.98 -1.52
N LYS A 83 -2.49 20.78 -1.15
CA LYS A 83 -2.88 20.44 0.24
C LYS A 83 -1.71 20.70 1.19
N MET A 84 -0.54 20.14 0.89
CA MET A 84 0.66 20.34 1.73
C MET A 84 1.04 21.82 1.87
N LEU A 85 0.88 22.61 0.82
CA LEU A 85 1.17 24.04 0.84
C LEU A 85 0.13 24.84 1.62
N TRP A 86 -1.14 24.43 1.55
CA TRP A 86 -2.22 25.01 2.35
C TRP A 86 -2.01 24.73 3.84
N GLU A 87 -1.65 23.50 4.21
CA GLU A 87 -1.27 23.14 5.58
C GLU A 87 -0.06 23.96 6.06
N ALA A 88 0.98 24.06 5.23
CA ALA A 88 2.18 24.84 5.57
C ALA A 88 1.93 26.35 5.73
N TRP A 89 0.89 26.90 5.10
CA TRP A 89 0.48 28.30 5.26
C TRP A 89 -0.58 28.53 6.33
N GLY A 90 -1.33 27.49 6.72
CA GLY A 90 -2.34 27.54 7.78
C GLY A 90 -1.76 27.53 9.20
N ASP A 91 -0.59 26.93 9.41
CA ASP A 91 -0.03 26.72 10.75
C ASP A 91 0.89 27.87 11.24
N ARG A 92 0.27 29.02 11.54
CA ARG A 92 0.80 29.97 12.53
C ARG A 92 -0.11 30.23 13.73
N GLU A 93 -1.32 29.68 13.77
CA GLU A 93 -2.23 29.88 14.90
C GLU A 93 -2.90 28.56 15.31
N GLY A 94 -2.28 27.86 16.26
CA GLY A 94 -2.94 26.87 17.10
C GLY A 94 -2.82 25.42 16.63
N GLU A 95 -1.93 24.67 17.26
CA GLU A 95 -1.90 23.21 17.20
C GLU A 95 -3.27 22.62 17.58
N GLY A 96 -3.82 21.74 16.73
CA GLY A 96 -4.89 20.82 17.11
C GLY A 96 -5.98 20.60 16.06
N GLY A 97 -5.77 19.62 15.18
CA GLY A 97 -6.87 18.89 14.54
C GLY A 97 -7.33 19.41 13.18
N GLY A 98 -6.50 19.27 12.17
CA GLY A 98 -6.95 19.27 10.77
C GLY A 98 -7.76 18.00 10.51
N GLU A 99 -9.08 18.12 10.58
CA GLU A 99 -10.02 17.11 10.06
C GLU A 99 -9.81 16.96 8.55
N GLY A 100 -9.36 15.77 8.17
CA GLY A 100 -9.15 15.30 6.82
C GLY A 100 -8.95 13.78 6.81
N ASP A 101 -9.91 13.07 7.39
CA ASP A 101 -10.27 11.67 7.14
C ASP A 101 -9.13 10.63 7.14
N GLY A 102 -8.83 10.10 8.34
CA GLY A 102 -8.42 8.70 8.50
C GLY A 102 -7.21 8.40 9.38
N GLU A 103 -6.50 9.40 9.88
CA GLU A 103 -5.41 9.24 10.84
C GLU A 103 -5.78 9.83 12.20
N ASP A 104 -6.56 9.06 12.96
CA ASP A 104 -6.57 9.16 14.42
C ASP A 104 -5.22 8.64 14.95
N GLY A 105 -4.19 9.47 14.79
CA GLY A 105 -2.95 9.38 15.53
C GLY A 105 -3.11 10.10 16.87
N GLY A 106 -3.73 9.44 17.85
CA GLY A 106 -3.57 9.82 19.26
C GLY A 106 -4.79 10.38 19.97
N GLU A 107 -5.92 9.69 19.96
CA GLU A 107 -6.87 9.77 21.07
C GLU A 107 -7.24 8.36 21.54
N ALA A 108 -7.00 8.11 22.83
CA ALA A 108 -7.33 6.87 23.51
C ALA A 108 -8.86 6.75 23.65
N GLU A 109 -9.52 6.31 22.58
CA GLU A 109 -10.91 5.84 22.58
C GLU A 109 -10.92 4.29 22.50
N PRO A 110 -11.90 3.61 23.13
CA PRO A 110 -11.69 2.34 23.81
C PRO A 110 -11.59 1.15 22.84
N GLU A 111 -10.60 0.29 23.07
CA GLU A 111 -10.64 -1.14 22.73
C GLU A 111 -10.96 -1.49 21.25
N ARG A 112 -10.32 -0.82 20.29
CA ARG A 112 -10.25 -1.34 18.91
C ARG A 112 -9.11 -2.36 18.82
N ASP A 113 -9.49 -3.64 18.72
CA ASP A 113 -8.57 -4.77 18.48
C ASP A 113 -7.48 -4.40 17.44
N PRO A 114 -6.19 -4.42 17.81
CA PRO A 114 -5.07 -4.14 16.91
C PRO A 114 -5.04 -5.04 15.66
N PHE A 115 -5.76 -6.16 15.67
CA PHE A 115 -5.90 -7.07 14.53
C PHE A 115 -7.36 -7.18 14.03
N GLY A 116 -8.20 -6.19 14.34
CA GLY A 116 -9.58 -6.13 13.87
C GLY A 116 -9.65 -6.21 12.34
N TRP A 117 -10.49 -7.13 11.84
CA TRP A 117 -10.54 -7.47 10.41
C TRP A 117 -10.80 -6.29 9.48
N LYS A 118 -11.63 -5.31 9.88
CA LYS A 118 -11.91 -4.10 9.08
C LYS A 118 -10.66 -3.26 8.89
N LEU A 119 -9.88 -3.11 9.96
CA LEU A 119 -8.66 -2.31 9.97
C LEU A 119 -7.54 -3.04 9.22
N MET A 120 -7.41 -4.35 9.40
CA MET A 120 -6.48 -5.17 8.61
C MET A 120 -6.79 -5.12 7.11
N LEU A 121 -8.07 -5.19 6.73
CA LEU A 121 -8.47 -5.07 5.33
C LEU A 121 -8.16 -3.67 4.78
N LEU A 122 -8.50 -2.61 5.52
CA LEU A 122 -8.23 -1.23 5.11
C LEU A 122 -6.72 -1.00 4.90
N LEU A 123 -5.91 -1.41 5.87
CA LEU A 123 -4.45 -1.29 5.81
C LEU A 123 -3.88 -2.10 4.64
N ALA A 124 -4.28 -3.36 4.49
CA ALA A 124 -3.84 -4.20 3.39
C ALA A 124 -4.20 -3.62 2.01
N ILE A 125 -5.38 -3.01 1.87
CA ILE A 125 -5.74 -2.33 0.61
C ILE A 125 -4.87 -1.09 0.42
N ALA A 126 -4.73 -0.25 1.44
CA ALA A 126 -3.96 1.00 1.36
C ALA A 126 -2.49 0.75 1.01
N THR A 127 -1.84 -0.23 1.65
CA THR A 127 -0.43 -0.59 1.43
C THR A 127 -0.17 -1.41 0.17
N SER A 128 -1.20 -1.82 -0.57
CA SER A 128 -1.01 -2.60 -1.81
C SER A 128 -1.36 -1.81 -3.07
N ILE A 129 -1.67 -0.51 -2.95
CA ILE A 129 -1.89 0.40 -4.10
C ILE A 129 -0.59 0.54 -4.92
N ASP A 130 0.56 0.52 -4.26
CA ASP A 130 1.89 0.49 -4.89
C ASP A 130 2.09 -0.77 -5.76
N ALA A 131 1.70 -1.94 -5.25
CA ALA A 131 1.79 -3.23 -5.92
C ALA A 131 0.84 -3.31 -7.12
N LEU A 132 -0.30 -2.61 -7.05
CA LEU A 132 -1.20 -2.44 -8.20
C LEU A 132 -0.52 -1.68 -9.33
N ALA A 133 0.16 -0.56 -9.03
CA ALA A 133 0.90 0.20 -10.03
C ALA A 133 2.02 -0.63 -10.65
N VAL A 134 2.73 -1.42 -9.84
CA VAL A 134 3.71 -2.38 -10.38
C VAL A 134 3.06 -3.40 -11.30
N GLY A 135 1.88 -3.92 -10.96
CA GLY A 135 1.09 -4.83 -11.81
C GLY A 135 0.83 -4.31 -13.22
N PHE A 136 0.56 -3.01 -13.35
CA PHE A 136 0.40 -2.36 -14.65
C PHE A 136 1.70 -2.37 -15.48
N THR A 137 2.85 -2.18 -14.83
CA THR A 137 4.16 -2.05 -15.50
C THR A 137 4.88 -3.38 -15.75
N LEU A 138 4.57 -4.45 -15.01
CA LEU A 138 5.22 -5.77 -15.12
C LEU A 138 5.30 -6.33 -16.56
N PRO A 139 4.24 -6.26 -17.40
CA PRO A 139 4.31 -6.71 -18.78
C PRO A 139 5.31 -5.91 -19.62
N MET A 140 5.41 -4.61 -19.37
CA MET A 140 6.31 -3.69 -20.10
C MET A 140 7.78 -4.01 -19.77
N LEU A 141 8.04 -4.50 -18.56
CA LEU A 141 9.37 -4.88 -18.07
C LEU A 141 9.81 -6.29 -18.52
N GLY A 142 8.96 -7.02 -19.27
CA GLY A 142 9.24 -8.38 -19.71
C GLY A 142 9.51 -9.32 -18.55
N ALA A 143 8.83 -9.11 -17.42
CA ALA A 143 8.97 -9.95 -16.24
C ALA A 143 8.10 -11.21 -16.37
N PRO A 144 8.59 -12.39 -15.96
CA PRO A 144 7.75 -13.57 -15.85
C PRO A 144 6.65 -13.31 -14.82
N PHE A 145 5.43 -13.13 -15.31
CA PHE A 145 4.31 -12.61 -14.51
C PHE A 145 3.98 -13.50 -13.30
N ALA A 146 3.81 -14.80 -13.53
CA ALA A 146 3.52 -15.75 -12.46
C ALA A 146 4.63 -15.80 -11.39
N LEU A 147 5.90 -15.74 -11.81
CA LEU A 147 7.04 -15.72 -10.89
C LEU A 147 7.06 -14.43 -10.07
N SER A 148 6.73 -13.30 -10.69
CA SER A 148 6.67 -11.99 -10.03
C SER A 148 5.58 -11.96 -8.97
N LEU A 149 4.37 -12.42 -9.29
CA LEU A 149 3.25 -12.49 -8.34
C LEU A 149 3.59 -13.35 -7.12
N VAL A 150 4.13 -14.55 -7.35
CA VAL A 150 4.50 -15.46 -6.27
C VAL A 150 5.62 -14.87 -5.42
N THR A 151 6.62 -14.26 -6.05
CA THR A 151 7.77 -13.69 -5.32
C THR A 151 7.34 -12.48 -4.49
N ILE A 152 6.50 -11.58 -5.03
CA ILE A 152 5.96 -10.43 -4.29
C ILE A 152 5.12 -10.90 -3.09
N GLY A 153 4.18 -11.82 -3.33
CA GLY A 153 3.32 -12.35 -2.27
C GLY A 153 4.08 -13.07 -1.16
N VAL A 154 5.00 -13.95 -1.52
CA VAL A 154 5.81 -14.70 -0.55
C VAL A 154 6.75 -13.78 0.21
N THR A 155 7.41 -12.84 -0.48
CA THR A 155 8.34 -11.90 0.19
C THR A 155 7.60 -11.01 1.18
N THR A 156 6.36 -10.64 0.90
CA THR A 156 5.54 -9.82 1.81
C THR A 156 4.95 -10.63 2.98
N ALA A 157 4.71 -11.93 2.77
CA ALA A 157 4.19 -12.82 3.80
C ALA A 157 5.25 -13.29 4.81
N LEU A 158 6.54 -13.18 4.45
CA LEU A 158 7.69 -13.57 5.26
C LEU A 158 8.13 -12.43 6.19
#